data_AF-A0A1M5PUA4-F1
#
_entry.id   AF-A0A1M5PUA4-F1
#
_cell.length_a   1.000
_cell.length_b   1.000
_cell.length_c   1.000
_cell.angle_alpha   90.00
_cell.angle_beta   90.00
_cell.angle_gamma   90.00
#
_symmetry.space_group_name_H-M   'P 1'
#
loop_
_entity.id
_entity.type
_entity.pdbx_description
1 polymer ?
#
loop_
_entity_poly.entity_id
_entity_poly.type
_entity_poly.pdbx_seq_one_letter_code
_entity_poly.pdbx_strand_id
1 'polypeptide(L)'
;MINFFKKKKQENTFKEKSIYERIIEAEENSNLSKLNIVSENFKEDNRGNYEIKILDGEKTSRIDTTKLNEAILKFYKRDHSSVELICEYFKDKRAIEAFPEFESFIFSLEVFEEKKLAGLSILLMRDVTTVEAVKFGILLSYFYPLVNYPAAVKIITDLGIYPEFTYYSLSVLKQLNYYEVVKDNILRRGLEEAREIERKMK
;
A
#
# COMPACT_ATOMS: atom_id res chain seq x y z
N MET A 1 35.74 -13.91 -43.27
CA MET A 1 35.50 -13.72 -41.82
C MET A 1 34.80 -12.38 -41.64
N ILE A 2 33.47 -12.38 -41.46
CA ILE A 2 32.69 -11.17 -41.18
C ILE A 2 32.14 -11.34 -39.77
N ASN A 3 32.65 -10.54 -38.84
CA ASN A 3 32.29 -10.58 -37.44
C ASN A 3 30.83 -10.18 -37.24
N PHE A 4 30.00 -11.18 -36.98
CA PHE A 4 28.63 -11.05 -36.48
C PHE A 4 28.64 -10.70 -34.99
N PHE A 5 29.02 -9.47 -34.65
CA PHE A 5 28.68 -8.90 -33.34
C PHE A 5 27.42 -8.07 -33.48
N LYS A 6 26.26 -8.75 -33.34
CA LYS A 6 25.02 -8.10 -32.93
C LYS A 6 25.29 -7.45 -31.57
N LYS A 7 25.56 -6.13 -31.57
CA LYS A 7 25.33 -5.29 -30.39
C LYS A 7 23.86 -5.45 -30.01
N LYS A 8 23.59 -6.32 -29.03
CA LYS A 8 22.34 -6.30 -28.27
C LYS A 8 22.28 -4.89 -27.68
N LYS A 9 21.44 -4.05 -28.26
CA LYS A 9 21.07 -2.75 -27.71
C LYS A 9 20.50 -3.08 -26.33
N GLN A 10 21.25 -2.82 -25.27
CA GLN A 10 20.69 -2.76 -23.92
C GLN A 10 19.67 -1.64 -23.98
N GLU A 11 18.41 -1.99 -24.23
CA GLU A 11 17.31 -1.15 -23.81
C GLU A 11 17.42 -1.11 -22.29
N ASN A 12 17.96 -0.01 -21.76
CA ASN A 12 17.70 0.39 -20.40
C ASN A 12 16.20 0.65 -20.33
N THR A 13 15.42 -0.40 -20.09
CA THR A 13 14.08 -0.26 -19.54
C THR A 13 14.27 0.37 -18.17
N PHE A 14 14.14 1.70 -18.10
CA PHE A 14 13.97 2.37 -16.82
C PHE A 14 12.72 1.77 -16.19
N LYS A 15 12.90 0.79 -15.31
CA LYS A 15 11.81 0.27 -14.50
C LYS A 15 11.30 1.45 -13.68
N GLU A 16 10.00 1.73 -13.80
CA GLU A 16 9.37 2.79 -13.02
C GLU A 16 9.61 2.52 -11.52
N LYS A 17 10.07 3.54 -10.80
CA LYS A 17 10.34 3.42 -9.36
C LYS A 17 9.04 3.19 -8.61
N SER A 18 9.08 2.30 -7.61
CA SER A 18 7.91 2.07 -6.77
C SER A 18 7.54 3.33 -5.97
N ILE A 19 6.32 3.38 -5.45
CA ILE A 19 5.90 4.48 -4.57
C ILE A 19 6.83 4.57 -3.36
N TYR A 20 7.17 3.44 -2.75
CA TYR A 20 8.02 3.40 -1.57
C TYR A 20 9.45 3.88 -1.89
N GLU A 21 10.04 3.49 -3.02
CA GLU A 21 11.35 3.99 -3.46
C GLU A 21 11.34 5.51 -3.63
N ARG A 22 10.29 6.05 -4.27
CA ARG A 22 10.12 7.50 -4.44
C ARG A 22 10.00 8.24 -3.10
N ILE A 23 9.32 7.64 -2.12
CA ILE A 23 9.17 8.17 -0.77
C ILE A 23 10.51 8.26 -0.04
N ILE A 24 11.29 7.18 -0.07
CA ILE A 24 12.62 7.14 0.57
C ILE A 24 13.53 8.20 -0.05
N GLU A 25 13.57 8.30 -1.38
CA GLU A 25 14.37 9.32 -2.06
C GLU A 25 13.92 10.75 -1.75
N ALA A 26 12.61 11.01 -1.67
CA ALA A 26 12.10 12.32 -1.32
C ALA A 26 12.47 12.71 0.12
N GLU A 27 12.51 11.75 1.03
CA GLU A 27 12.91 11.97 2.41
C GLU A 27 14.41 12.27 2.54
N GLU A 28 15.26 11.47 1.90
CA GLU A 28 16.72 11.69 1.85
C GLU A 28 17.09 13.07 1.30
N ASN A 29 16.30 13.56 0.33
CA ASN A 29 16.51 14.87 -0.30
C ASN A 29 15.75 16.02 0.39
N SER A 30 15.13 15.79 1.55
CA SER A 30 14.32 16.79 2.29
C SER A 30 13.24 17.48 1.44
N ASN A 31 12.64 16.74 0.51
CA ASN A 31 11.67 17.23 -0.49
C ASN A 31 10.29 16.57 -0.33
N LEU A 32 9.92 16.14 0.87
CA LEU A 32 8.65 15.47 1.17
C LEU A 32 7.42 16.19 0.59
N SER A 33 7.36 17.52 0.70
CA SER A 33 6.24 18.33 0.21
C SER A 33 6.14 18.46 -1.32
N LYS A 34 7.18 18.03 -2.06
CA LYS A 34 7.23 18.11 -3.52
C LYS A 34 6.88 16.79 -4.20
N LEU A 35 6.82 15.69 -3.45
CA LEU A 35 6.45 14.40 -4.01
C LEU A 35 4.94 14.35 -4.20
N ASN A 36 4.51 14.30 -5.46
CA ASN A 36 3.10 14.14 -5.79
C ASN A 36 2.77 12.64 -5.96
N ILE A 37 2.05 12.08 -4.99
CA ILE A 37 1.54 10.71 -5.04
C ILE A 37 0.06 10.78 -5.40
N VAL A 38 -0.25 10.54 -6.67
CA VAL A 38 -1.62 10.63 -7.18
C VAL A 38 -1.98 9.29 -7.79
N SER A 39 -3.16 8.78 -7.46
CA SER A 39 -3.77 7.72 -8.26
C SER A 39 -4.30 8.35 -9.54
N GLU A 40 -3.86 7.85 -10.71
CA GLU A 40 -4.22 8.43 -12.01
C GLU A 40 -5.73 8.59 -12.20
N ASN A 41 -6.52 7.68 -11.64
CA ASN A 41 -7.98 7.66 -11.74
C ASN A 41 -8.70 8.35 -10.58
N PHE A 42 -7.99 8.80 -9.54
CA PHE A 42 -8.55 9.48 -8.37
C PHE A 42 -7.86 10.82 -8.09
N LYS A 43 -7.71 11.66 -9.12
CA LYS A 43 -6.97 12.93 -9.05
C LYS A 43 -7.56 13.94 -8.06
N GLU A 44 -8.87 13.91 -7.86
CA GLU A 44 -9.60 14.87 -7.01
C GLU A 44 -9.45 14.56 -5.51
N ASP A 45 -9.00 13.34 -5.17
CA ASP A 45 -8.86 12.88 -3.79
C ASP A 45 -7.39 12.64 -3.42
N ASN A 46 -6.55 13.61 -3.76
CA ASN A 46 -5.14 13.60 -3.37
C ASN A 46 -4.97 13.77 -1.84
N ARG A 47 -3.79 13.38 -1.33
CA ARG A 47 -3.35 13.70 0.03
C ARG A 47 -4.33 13.34 1.16
N GLY A 48 -5.06 12.24 1.01
CA GLY A 48 -5.93 11.69 2.05
C GLY A 48 -7.31 12.34 2.14
N ASN A 49 -7.70 13.19 1.19
CA ASN A 49 -8.99 13.88 1.20
C ASN A 49 -10.19 12.91 1.22
N TYR A 50 -10.09 11.77 0.54
CA TYR A 50 -11.14 10.76 0.56
C TYR A 50 -11.28 10.12 1.95
N GLU A 51 -10.16 9.78 2.59
CA GLU A 51 -10.16 9.24 3.95
C GLU A 51 -10.68 10.27 4.97
N ILE A 52 -10.40 11.57 4.79
CA ILE A 52 -11.00 12.64 5.60
C ILE A 52 -12.52 12.67 5.46
N LYS A 53 -13.06 12.59 4.24
CA LYS A 53 -14.51 12.54 4.01
C LYS A 53 -15.17 11.36 4.72
N ILE A 54 -14.54 10.19 4.69
CA ILE A 54 -15.00 9.00 5.40
C ILE A 54 -15.00 9.24 6.92
N LEU A 55 -13.95 9.83 7.46
CA LEU A 55 -13.87 10.19 8.88
C LEU A 55 -14.93 11.22 9.27
N ASP A 56 -15.36 12.08 8.35
CA ASP A 56 -16.47 13.03 8.52
C ASP A 56 -17.86 12.39 8.34
N GLY A 57 -17.92 11.07 8.14
CA GLY A 57 -19.17 10.29 8.09
C GLY A 57 -19.67 9.94 6.69
N GLU A 58 -18.88 10.21 5.64
CA GLU A 58 -19.21 9.72 4.29
C GLU A 58 -19.16 8.18 4.26
N LYS A 59 -20.23 7.57 3.73
CA LYS A 59 -20.32 6.12 3.65
C LYS A 59 -19.47 5.59 2.51
N THR A 60 -18.69 4.55 2.77
CA THR A 60 -17.99 3.82 1.72
C THR A 60 -18.94 2.88 0.99
N SER A 61 -18.67 2.67 -0.29
CA SER A 61 -19.34 1.63 -1.06
C SER A 61 -18.65 0.28 -0.82
N ARG A 62 -19.40 -0.82 -0.93
CA ARG A 62 -18.83 -2.17 -1.00
C ARG A 62 -18.74 -2.56 -2.46
N ILE A 63 -17.60 -3.13 -2.85
CA ILE A 63 -17.34 -3.52 -4.24
C ILE A 63 -17.00 -5.01 -4.35
N ASP A 64 -17.28 -5.59 -5.51
CA ASP A 64 -16.95 -6.99 -5.81
C ASP A 64 -15.43 -7.22 -5.80
N THR A 65 -14.99 -8.19 -4.99
CA THR A 65 -13.58 -8.58 -4.86
C THR A 65 -13.24 -9.90 -5.54
N THR A 66 -14.15 -10.50 -6.33
CA THR A 66 -13.92 -11.82 -6.95
C THR A 66 -12.57 -11.89 -7.68
N LYS A 67 -12.27 -10.90 -8.54
CA LYS A 67 -11.00 -10.83 -9.28
C LYS A 67 -9.78 -10.60 -8.37
N LEU A 68 -9.93 -9.83 -7.31
CA LEU A 68 -8.88 -9.60 -6.32
C LEU A 68 -8.56 -10.91 -5.58
N ASN A 69 -9.59 -11.63 -5.15
CA ASN A 69 -9.49 -12.91 -4.45
C ASN A 69 -8.77 -13.94 -5.33
N GLU A 70 -9.14 -14.04 -6.61
CA GLU A 70 -8.47 -14.90 -7.58
C GLU A 70 -6.98 -14.55 -7.73
N ALA A 71 -6.64 -13.27 -7.80
CA ALA A 71 -5.25 -12.82 -7.91
C ALA A 71 -4.43 -13.19 -6.66
N ILE A 72 -5.02 -13.14 -5.48
CA ILE A 72 -4.38 -13.55 -4.21
C ILE A 72 -4.20 -15.07 -4.15
N LEU A 73 -5.19 -15.85 -4.58
CA LEU A 73 -5.05 -17.30 -4.68
C LEU A 73 -3.93 -17.70 -5.68
N LYS A 74 -3.79 -16.95 -6.78
CA LYS A 74 -2.65 -17.09 -7.70
C LYS A 74 -1.32 -16.81 -7.01
N PHE A 75 -1.25 -15.77 -6.16
CA PHE A 75 -0.06 -15.51 -5.35
C PHE A 75 0.27 -16.70 -4.43
N TYR A 76 -0.73 -17.30 -3.77
CA TYR A 76 -0.51 -18.49 -2.94
C TYR A 76 0.01 -19.70 -3.72
N LYS A 77 -0.33 -19.78 -5.01
CA LYS A 77 0.20 -20.77 -5.97
C LYS A 77 1.54 -20.37 -6.60
N ARG A 78 2.16 -19.27 -6.13
CA ARG A 78 3.44 -18.71 -6.62
C ARG A 78 3.40 -18.27 -8.09
N ASP A 79 2.24 -17.83 -8.57
CA ASP A 79 2.10 -17.24 -9.89
C ASP A 79 2.64 -15.80 -9.89
N HIS A 80 3.61 -15.54 -10.77
CA HIS A 80 4.28 -14.24 -10.89
C HIS A 80 3.37 -13.11 -11.40
N SER A 81 2.25 -13.44 -12.07
CA SER A 81 1.27 -12.45 -12.56
C SER A 81 0.36 -11.90 -11.47
N SER A 82 0.36 -12.49 -10.27
CA SER A 82 -0.57 -12.13 -9.19
C SER A 82 -0.49 -10.66 -8.77
N VAL A 83 0.72 -10.12 -8.60
CA VAL A 83 0.93 -8.71 -8.22
C VAL A 83 0.40 -7.77 -9.30
N GLU A 84 0.65 -8.07 -10.57
CA GLU A 84 0.15 -7.28 -11.70
C GLU A 84 -1.39 -7.28 -11.74
N LEU A 85 -2.02 -8.43 -11.51
CA LEU A 85 -3.49 -8.55 -11.45
C LEU A 85 -4.09 -7.77 -10.27
N ILE A 86 -3.41 -7.74 -9.13
CA ILE A 86 -3.82 -6.92 -7.97
C ILE A 86 -3.73 -5.43 -8.33
N CYS A 87 -2.63 -4.99 -8.94
CA CYS A 87 -2.48 -3.61 -9.39
C CYS A 87 -3.53 -3.24 -10.45
N GLU A 88 -3.83 -4.13 -11.39
CA GLU A 88 -4.87 -3.95 -12.41
C GLU A 88 -6.25 -3.76 -11.77
N TYR A 89 -6.58 -4.59 -10.77
CA TYR A 89 -7.82 -4.48 -10.03
C TYR A 89 -7.96 -3.12 -9.33
N PHE A 90 -6.86 -2.60 -8.78
CA PHE A 90 -6.82 -1.32 -8.05
C PHE A 90 -6.58 -0.10 -8.93
N LYS A 91 -6.58 -0.24 -10.27
CA LYS A 91 -6.53 0.92 -11.16
C LYS A 91 -7.74 1.82 -10.95
N ASP A 92 -8.94 1.25 -10.83
CA ASP A 92 -10.22 1.95 -10.82
C ASP A 92 -11.04 1.68 -9.54
N LYS A 93 -10.44 1.05 -8.53
CA LYS A 93 -11.10 0.66 -7.28
C LYS A 93 -10.29 1.11 -6.08
N ARG A 94 -10.98 1.42 -4.99
CA ARG A 94 -10.32 1.84 -3.74
C ARG A 94 -10.10 0.65 -2.80
N ALA A 95 -8.96 0.65 -2.14
CA ALA A 95 -8.60 -0.39 -1.17
C ALA A 95 -9.61 -0.47 -0.03
N ILE A 96 -10.01 0.67 0.52
CA ILE A 96 -10.95 0.74 1.65
C ILE A 96 -12.36 0.24 1.31
N GLU A 97 -12.77 0.35 0.04
CA GLU A 97 -14.07 -0.14 -0.43
C GLU A 97 -14.04 -1.65 -0.71
N ALA A 98 -12.89 -2.16 -1.18
CA ALA A 98 -12.66 -3.60 -1.39
C ALA A 98 -12.51 -4.37 -0.07
N PHE A 99 -11.96 -3.73 0.96
CA PHE A 99 -11.49 -4.41 2.16
C PHE A 99 -12.56 -5.26 2.89
N PRO A 100 -13.80 -4.78 3.12
CA PRO A 100 -14.81 -5.56 3.85
C PRO A 100 -15.19 -6.88 3.16
N GLU A 101 -15.30 -6.87 1.83
CA GLU A 101 -15.64 -8.06 1.06
C GLU A 101 -14.44 -9.01 0.97
N PHE A 102 -13.23 -8.46 0.81
CA PHE A 102 -11.99 -9.23 0.86
C PHE A 102 -11.76 -9.90 2.23
N GLU A 103 -12.03 -9.20 3.33
CA GLU A 103 -11.94 -9.74 4.68
C GLU A 103 -12.86 -10.95 4.87
N SER A 104 -14.09 -10.86 4.36
CA SER A 104 -15.04 -11.98 4.36
C SER A 104 -14.50 -13.18 3.58
N PHE A 105 -13.86 -12.95 2.44
CA PHE A 105 -13.18 -13.99 1.68
C PHE A 105 -12.03 -14.64 2.47
N ILE A 106 -11.17 -13.85 3.12
CA ILE A 106 -10.05 -14.39 3.92
C ILE A 106 -10.56 -15.29 5.05
N PHE A 107 -11.60 -14.87 5.78
CA PHE A 107 -12.18 -15.70 6.84
C PHE A 107 -12.92 -16.94 6.32
N SER A 108 -13.29 -16.97 5.05
CA SER A 108 -13.89 -18.16 4.42
C SER A 108 -12.89 -19.23 3.98
N LEU A 109 -11.59 -18.92 3.97
CA LEU A 109 -10.57 -19.87 3.53
C LEU A 109 -10.39 -21.01 4.54
N GLU A 110 -10.51 -22.25 4.06
CA GLU A 110 -10.25 -23.45 4.88
C GLU A 110 -8.80 -23.52 5.39
N VAL A 111 -7.86 -23.05 4.57
CA VAL A 111 -6.43 -23.01 4.91
C VAL A 111 -5.92 -21.59 4.71
N PHE A 112 -5.66 -20.90 5.82
CA PHE A 112 -5.08 -19.56 5.83
C PHE A 112 -3.56 -19.62 5.99
N GLU A 113 -2.82 -19.17 4.97
CA GLU A 113 -1.36 -19.14 4.97
C GLU A 113 -0.81 -17.76 5.37
N GLU A 114 -0.83 -17.45 6.66
CA GLU A 114 -0.40 -16.16 7.23
C GLU A 114 0.94 -15.65 6.65
N LYS A 115 1.96 -16.52 6.61
CA LYS A 115 3.30 -16.15 6.11
C LYS A 115 3.28 -15.73 4.64
N LYS A 116 2.43 -16.33 3.81
CA LYS A 116 2.29 -15.94 2.41
C LYS A 116 1.61 -14.58 2.32
N LEU A 117 0.55 -14.35 3.10
CA LEU A 117 -0.12 -13.05 3.12
C LEU A 117 0.81 -11.93 3.60
N ALA A 118 1.61 -12.16 4.64
CA ALA A 118 2.62 -11.21 5.10
C ALA A 118 3.67 -10.92 4.01
N GLY A 119 4.09 -11.93 3.25
CA GLY A 119 4.96 -11.76 2.09
C GLY A 119 4.32 -10.89 1.00
N LEU A 120 3.04 -11.13 0.67
CA LEU A 120 2.29 -10.32 -0.29
C LEU A 120 2.14 -8.87 0.16
N SER A 121 1.76 -8.66 1.42
CA SER A 121 1.65 -7.35 2.06
C SER A 121 2.92 -6.52 1.84
N ILE A 122 4.09 -7.09 2.19
CA ILE A 122 5.39 -6.42 2.03
C ILE A 122 5.69 -6.13 0.56
N LEU A 123 5.42 -7.07 -0.35
CA LEU A 123 5.64 -6.87 -1.79
C LEU A 123 4.79 -5.72 -2.34
N LEU A 124 3.49 -5.68 -2.00
CA LEU A 124 2.59 -4.62 -2.41
C LEU A 124 3.02 -3.26 -1.86
N MET A 125 3.44 -3.19 -0.60
CA MET A 125 3.89 -1.93 -0.01
C MET A 125 5.22 -1.44 -0.60
N ARG A 126 6.12 -2.34 -0.97
CA ARG A 126 7.49 -2.01 -1.37
C ARG A 126 7.67 -1.81 -2.88
N ASP A 127 7.02 -2.62 -3.71
CA ASP A 127 7.46 -2.85 -5.09
C ASP A 127 6.50 -2.31 -6.17
N VAL A 128 5.32 -1.78 -5.80
CA VAL A 128 4.29 -1.36 -6.76
C VAL A 128 4.21 0.15 -6.95
N THR A 129 3.63 0.56 -8.08
CA THR A 129 3.41 1.97 -8.45
C THR A 129 1.95 2.42 -8.26
N THR A 130 1.04 1.48 -7.98
CA THR A 130 -0.40 1.75 -7.80
C THR A 130 -0.71 2.10 -6.34
N VAL A 131 -1.18 3.33 -6.09
CA VAL A 131 -1.48 3.86 -4.74
C VAL A 131 -2.45 2.96 -3.96
N GLU A 132 -3.55 2.55 -4.59
CA GLU A 132 -4.57 1.72 -3.94
C GLU A 132 -4.05 0.30 -3.68
N ALA A 133 -3.13 -0.23 -4.50
CA ALA A 133 -2.47 -1.50 -4.20
C ALA A 133 -1.52 -1.40 -2.99
N VAL A 134 -0.82 -0.26 -2.82
CA VAL A 134 -0.01 0.01 -1.61
C VAL A 134 -0.90 0.09 -0.37
N LYS A 135 -2.00 0.85 -0.42
CA LYS A 135 -2.99 0.94 0.66
C LYS A 135 -3.53 -0.43 1.04
N PHE A 136 -3.88 -1.24 0.04
CA PHE A 136 -4.32 -2.62 0.26
C PHE A 136 -3.23 -3.47 0.91
N GLY A 137 -1.97 -3.34 0.47
CA GLY A 137 -0.82 -3.96 1.12
C GLY A 137 -0.72 -3.61 2.61
N ILE A 138 -0.89 -2.34 2.98
CA ILE A 138 -0.93 -1.93 4.39
C ILE A 138 -2.06 -2.65 5.12
N LEU A 139 -3.28 -2.65 4.57
CA LEU A 139 -4.47 -3.28 5.17
C LEU A 139 -4.33 -4.79 5.37
N LEU A 140 -3.58 -5.50 4.52
CA LEU A 140 -3.29 -6.93 4.73
C LEU A 140 -2.61 -7.22 6.08
N SER A 141 -1.98 -6.19 6.68
CA SER A 141 -1.36 -6.28 8.02
C SER A 141 -2.35 -6.49 9.17
N TYR A 142 -3.66 -6.43 8.93
CA TYR A 142 -4.66 -6.83 9.93
C TYR A 142 -4.68 -8.34 10.18
N PHE A 143 -4.21 -9.14 9.23
CA PHE A 143 -4.36 -10.60 9.27
C PHE A 143 -3.10 -11.33 9.75
N TYR A 144 -2.08 -10.60 10.21
CA TYR A 144 -0.88 -11.20 10.78
C TYR A 144 -0.29 -10.32 11.90
N PRO A 145 0.39 -10.91 12.89
CA PRO A 145 0.93 -10.15 14.02
C PRO A 145 2.12 -9.28 13.58
N LEU A 146 1.91 -7.97 13.38
CA LEU A 146 2.94 -7.03 12.90
C LEU A 146 4.23 -7.04 13.73
N VAL A 147 4.14 -7.33 15.03
CA VAL A 147 5.30 -7.42 15.93
C VAL A 147 6.36 -8.42 15.44
N ASN A 148 5.96 -9.44 14.68
CA ASN A 148 6.87 -10.45 14.12
C ASN A 148 7.50 -10.04 12.78
N TYR A 149 7.08 -8.92 12.19
CA TYR A 149 7.48 -8.47 10.85
C TYR A 149 8.04 -7.04 10.89
N PRO A 150 9.24 -6.83 11.46
CA PRO A 150 9.83 -5.48 11.63
C PRO A 150 10.02 -4.74 10.29
N ALA A 151 10.26 -5.47 9.19
CA ALA A 151 10.32 -4.89 7.86
C ALA A 151 8.99 -4.26 7.43
N ALA A 152 7.86 -4.94 7.70
CA ALA A 152 6.53 -4.41 7.42
C ALA A 152 6.26 -3.16 8.29
N VAL A 153 6.58 -3.23 9.59
CA VAL A 153 6.43 -2.07 10.50
C VAL A 153 7.21 -0.86 9.98
N LYS A 154 8.46 -1.04 9.56
CA LYS A 154 9.29 0.04 8.99
C LYS A 154 8.61 0.64 7.76
N ILE A 155 8.23 -0.19 6.79
CA ILE A 155 7.62 0.28 5.53
C ILE A 155 6.31 1.03 5.82
N ILE A 156 5.42 0.49 6.66
CA ILE A 156 4.15 1.13 7.03
C ILE A 156 4.39 2.47 7.72
N THR A 157 5.41 2.56 8.58
CA THR A 157 5.80 3.79 9.27
C THR A 157 6.28 4.85 8.28
N ASP A 158 7.15 4.49 7.35
CA ASP A 158 7.68 5.41 6.34
C ASP A 158 6.60 5.85 5.34
N LEU A 159 5.71 4.94 4.94
CA LEU A 159 4.53 5.27 4.13
C LEU A 159 3.59 6.23 4.87
N GLY A 160 3.34 5.99 6.16
CA GLY A 160 2.36 6.74 6.97
C GLY A 160 2.65 8.23 7.13
N ILE A 161 3.87 8.67 6.83
CA ILE A 161 4.29 10.08 6.77
C ILE A 161 3.53 10.84 5.69
N TYR A 162 3.13 10.13 4.63
CA TYR A 162 2.40 10.69 3.51
C TYR A 162 0.89 10.58 3.74
N PRO A 163 0.14 11.68 3.55
CA PRO A 163 -1.29 11.72 3.86
C PRO A 163 -2.13 10.64 3.17
N GLU A 164 -1.74 10.23 1.96
CA GLU A 164 -2.39 9.14 1.21
C GLU A 164 -2.42 7.82 1.98
N PHE A 165 -1.43 7.58 2.84
CA PHE A 165 -1.27 6.32 3.57
C PHE A 165 -1.50 6.47 5.07
N THR A 166 -1.51 7.69 5.61
CA THR A 166 -1.59 7.93 7.06
C THR A 166 -2.75 7.20 7.73
N TYR A 167 -3.97 7.32 7.18
CA TYR A 167 -5.15 6.65 7.73
C TYR A 167 -4.93 5.14 7.86
N TYR A 168 -4.46 4.50 6.78
CA TYR A 168 -4.23 3.06 6.72
C TYR A 168 -3.12 2.63 7.68
N SER A 169 -1.98 3.33 7.63
CA SER A 169 -0.82 3.05 8.47
C SER A 169 -1.16 3.16 9.96
N LEU A 170 -1.78 4.26 10.38
CA LEU A 170 -2.17 4.44 11.78
C LEU A 170 -3.18 3.40 12.23
N SER A 171 -4.10 3.00 11.35
CA SER A 171 -5.13 2.02 11.69
C SER A 171 -4.56 0.62 11.94
N VAL A 172 -3.58 0.17 11.14
CA VAL A 172 -2.97 -1.17 11.32
C VAL A 172 -1.91 -1.19 12.41
N LEU A 173 -1.19 -0.08 12.63
CA LEU A 173 -0.11 0.01 13.64
C LEU A 173 -0.65 0.01 15.08
N LYS A 174 -1.94 0.29 15.29
CA LYS A 174 -2.60 0.21 16.61
C LYS A 174 -2.44 -1.14 17.30
N GLN A 175 -2.15 -2.21 16.56
CA GLN A 175 -1.87 -3.53 17.12
C GLN A 175 -0.53 -3.63 17.87
N LEU A 176 0.37 -2.65 17.73
CA LEU A 176 1.69 -2.66 18.35
C LEU A 176 1.65 -2.11 19.79
N ASN A 177 2.32 -2.78 20.72
CA ASN A 177 2.43 -2.31 22.12
C ASN A 177 3.15 -0.96 22.26
N TYR A 178 3.91 -0.55 21.24
CA TYR A 178 4.63 0.72 21.17
C TYR A 178 4.03 1.68 20.13
N TYR A 179 2.74 1.52 19.82
CA TYR A 179 2.02 2.30 18.82
C TYR A 179 2.23 3.81 18.98
N GLU A 180 2.11 4.35 20.19
CA GLU A 180 2.26 5.79 20.46
C GLU A 180 3.61 6.33 19.97
N VAL A 181 4.70 5.58 20.16
CA VAL A 181 6.04 5.97 19.70
C VAL A 181 6.11 6.02 18.17
N VAL A 182 5.47 5.07 17.48
CA VAL A 182 5.45 5.01 16.02
C VAL A 182 4.58 6.11 15.44
N LYS A 183 3.40 6.33 16.03
CA LYS A 183 2.48 7.41 15.67
C LYS A 183 3.16 8.77 15.79
N ASP A 184 3.81 9.05 16.92
CA ASP A 184 4.51 10.32 17.12
C ASP A 184 5.63 10.52 16.10
N ASN A 185 6.35 9.45 15.75
CA ASN A 185 7.36 9.50 14.69
C ASN A 185 6.76 9.88 13.33
N ILE A 186 5.64 9.25 12.95
CA ILE A 186 4.90 9.56 11.73
C ILE A 186 4.45 11.02 11.71
N LEU A 187 3.79 11.50 12.77
CA LEU A 187 3.21 12.85 12.81
C LEU A 187 4.26 13.96 12.89
N ARG A 188 5.42 13.67 13.46
CA ARG A 188 6.56 14.59 13.51
C ARG A 188 7.22 14.76 12.15
N ARG A 189 7.38 13.67 11.38
CA ARG A 189 7.95 13.68 10.02
C ARG A 189 6.94 14.10 8.96
N GLY A 190 5.66 13.84 9.21
CA GLY A 190 4.56 14.00 8.26
C GLY A 190 4.14 15.44 7.98
N LEU A 191 3.33 15.56 6.94
CA LEU A 191 2.72 16.81 6.49
C LEU A 191 1.50 17.17 7.36
N GLU A 192 0.97 18.38 7.24
CA GLU A 192 -0.12 18.85 8.10
C GLU A 192 -1.39 17.99 7.95
N GLU A 193 -1.67 17.52 6.74
CA GLU A 193 -2.82 16.66 6.43
C GLU A 193 -2.74 15.32 7.18
N ALA A 194 -1.54 14.79 7.41
CA ALA A 194 -1.37 13.57 8.22
C ALA A 194 -1.81 13.80 9.68
N ARG A 195 -1.56 15.00 10.22
CA ARG A 195 -2.01 15.39 11.58
C ARG A 195 -3.51 15.62 11.64
N GLU A 196 -4.09 16.17 10.58
CA GLU A 196 -5.54 16.31 10.47
C GLU A 196 -6.23 14.95 10.45
N ILE A 197 -5.71 14.00 9.66
CA ILE A 197 -6.22 12.62 9.61
C ILE A 197 -6.17 12.00 11.02
N GLU A 198 -5.05 12.07 11.74
CA GLU A 198 -4.97 11.52 13.10
C GLU A 198 -5.99 12.14 14.06
N ARG A 199 -6.18 13.47 13.99
CA ARG A 199 -7.11 14.19 14.84
C ARG A 199 -8.54 13.72 14.64
N LYS A 200 -8.92 13.43 13.39
CA LYS A 200 -10.26 12.95 13.01
C LYS A 200 -10.47 11.46 13.30
N MET A 201 -9.41 10.69 13.51
CA MET A 201 -9.49 9.27 13.89
C MET A 201 -9.79 9.03 15.39
N LYS A 202 -9.90 10.09 16.20
CA LYS A 202 -10.19 10.05 17.65
C LYS A 202 -11.68 10.14 17.92
#